data_AF-A0A6V7WMI6-F1
#
_entry.id   AF-A0A6V7WMI6-F1
#
_cell.length_a   1.000
_cell.length_b   1.000
_cell.length_c   1.000
_cell.angle_alpha   90.00
_cell.angle_beta   90.00
_cell.angle_gamma   90.00
#
_symmetry.space_group_name_H-M   'P 1'
#
loop_
_entity.id
_entity.type
_entity.pdbx_description
1 polymer ?
#
loop_
_entity_poly.entity_id
_entity_poly.type
_entity_poly.pdbx_seq_one_letter_code
_entity_poly.pdbx_strand_id
1 'polypeptide(L)'
;MTTPTKAIYSPCYWRQQSQFEDNENIMAQSPRKRLRLPSVFNMATNVTFQQHKVTREDRSNVLGRYSGYRGCTLWFTGLSGAGKTTIAFALEKTLIKLGIPSYSLDGDNVRHGLCRNLGFSKTDRAENIRRVGEVAKLFGDSGMVVLASFISPFKVDRDFARRIHEQVGVFWRRGGGNY
;
A
#
# COMPACT_ATOMS: atom_id res chain seq x y z
N MET A 1 -31.56 -2.08 -14.32
CA MET A 1 -30.93 -0.74 -14.41
C MET A 1 -30.42 -0.39 -13.02
N THR A 2 -29.13 -0.59 -12.76
CA THR A 2 -28.50 -0.30 -11.47
C THR A 2 -27.32 0.64 -11.72
N THR A 3 -27.37 1.79 -11.05
CA THR A 3 -26.40 2.88 -11.11
C THR A 3 -24.99 2.45 -10.70
N PRO A 4 -23.92 2.96 -11.33
CA PRO A 4 -22.56 2.69 -10.88
C PRO A 4 -22.23 3.51 -9.62
N THR A 5 -21.85 2.80 -8.56
CA THR A 5 -21.37 3.36 -7.30
C THR A 5 -20.10 4.18 -7.55
N LYS A 6 -20.16 5.49 -7.30
CA LYS A 6 -18.99 6.38 -7.30
C LYS A 6 -17.98 5.88 -6.26
N ALA A 7 -16.77 5.52 -6.70
CA ALA A 7 -15.64 5.35 -5.80
C ALA A 7 -15.21 6.74 -5.29
N ILE A 8 -15.68 7.10 -4.11
CA ILE A 8 -15.29 8.32 -3.41
C ILE A 8 -13.91 8.08 -2.79
N TYR A 9 -12.86 8.65 -3.38
CA TYR A 9 -11.63 8.90 -2.63
C TYR A 9 -11.97 9.85 -1.48
N SER A 10 -11.94 9.35 -0.24
CA SER A 10 -12.22 10.17 0.95
C SER A 10 -11.08 11.18 1.16
N PRO A 11 -11.33 12.50 1.08
CA PRO A 11 -10.33 13.56 1.28
C PRO A 11 -9.88 13.71 2.75
N CYS A 12 -10.42 12.90 3.67
CA CYS A 12 -10.32 13.13 5.11
C CYS A 12 -8.92 12.87 5.68
N TYR A 13 -8.09 12.05 5.00
CA TYR A 13 -6.77 11.68 5.53
C TYR A 13 -5.76 12.84 5.52
N TRP A 14 -5.85 13.75 4.55
CA TRP A 14 -4.91 14.86 4.43
C TRP A 14 -5.28 16.07 5.28
N ARG A 15 -6.55 16.18 5.70
CA ARG A 15 -7.04 17.31 6.51
C ARG A 15 -6.49 17.30 7.95
N GLN A 16 -6.00 16.16 8.44
CA GLN A 16 -5.43 16.04 9.80
C GLN A 16 -3.96 16.46 9.91
N GLN A 17 -3.24 16.70 8.80
CA GLN A 17 -1.87 17.25 8.84
C GLN A 17 -1.83 18.79 8.67
N SER A 18 -2.93 19.42 8.27
CA SER A 18 -3.02 20.89 8.06
C SER A 18 -3.29 21.71 9.33
N GLN A 19 -3.29 21.12 10.53
CA GLN A 19 -3.54 21.85 11.79
C GLN A 19 -2.28 22.46 12.45
N PHE A 20 -1.17 22.60 11.72
CA PHE A 20 0.10 23.10 12.27
C PHE A 20 0.65 24.35 11.57
N GLU A 21 -0.18 25.11 10.86
CA GLU A 21 0.23 26.37 10.23
C GLU A 21 -0.75 27.50 10.56
N ASP A 22 -0.89 27.82 11.85
CA ASP A 22 -1.43 29.10 12.30
C ASP A 22 -0.39 29.79 13.18
N ASN A 23 0.49 30.56 12.53
CA ASN A 23 1.17 31.70 13.16
C ASN A 23 1.73 32.62 12.07
N GLU A 24 0.84 33.18 11.25
CA GLU A 24 1.12 34.44 10.55
C GLU A 24 0.83 35.61 11.49
N ASN A 25 1.86 36.10 12.18
CA ASN A 25 1.98 37.53 12.42
C ASN A 25 3.41 37.84 12.82
N ILE A 26 4.14 38.57 11.96
CA ILE A 26 5.07 39.65 12.29
C ILE A 26 5.91 40.03 11.05
N MET A 27 5.86 41.32 10.73
CA MET A 27 6.66 42.12 9.79
C MET A 27 6.29 42.13 8.30
N ALA A 28 5.65 43.24 7.95
CA ALA A 28 5.53 43.81 6.62
C ALA A 28 6.89 44.29 6.05
N GLN A 29 6.88 44.48 4.72
CA GLN A 29 7.79 45.30 3.89
C GLN A 29 9.04 44.61 3.29
N SER A 30 8.89 44.09 2.05
CA SER A 30 9.89 44.14 0.97
C SER A 30 9.32 43.49 -0.31
N PRO A 31 9.51 44.04 -1.54
CA PRO A 31 8.99 43.42 -2.76
C PRO A 31 9.89 42.24 -3.17
N ARG A 32 9.76 41.10 -2.50
CA ARG A 32 10.45 39.88 -2.92
C ARG A 32 9.75 39.34 -4.16
N LYS A 33 10.49 39.25 -5.27
CA LYS A 33 10.15 38.41 -6.43
C LYS A 33 9.53 37.11 -5.91
N ARG A 34 8.27 36.88 -6.28
CA ARG A 34 7.51 35.69 -5.90
C ARG A 34 8.19 34.48 -6.54
N LEU A 35 9.20 33.93 -5.85
CA LEU A 35 9.76 32.61 -6.15
C LEU A 35 8.60 31.65 -6.06
N ARG A 36 8.11 31.18 -7.20
CA ARG A 36 7.15 30.07 -7.24
C ARG A 36 7.87 28.89 -6.59
N LEU A 37 7.54 28.60 -5.34
CA LEU A 37 7.91 27.33 -4.73
C LEU A 37 7.31 26.24 -5.66
N PRO A 38 8.11 25.28 -6.15
CA PRO A 38 7.58 24.21 -6.98
C PRO A 38 6.47 23.52 -6.19
N SER A 39 5.28 23.40 -6.79
CA SER A 39 4.12 22.82 -6.11
C SER A 39 4.47 21.41 -5.62
N VAL A 40 4.48 21.23 -4.31
CA VAL A 40 5.00 20.02 -3.65
C VAL A 40 4.10 18.79 -3.89
N PHE A 41 2.95 18.93 -4.57
CA PHE A 41 2.07 17.82 -4.90
C PHE A 41 1.60 17.90 -6.35
N ASN A 42 2.20 17.09 -7.21
CA ASN A 42 1.72 16.89 -8.57
C ASN A 42 0.72 15.72 -8.57
N MET A 43 -0.57 16.03 -8.49
CA MET A 43 -1.65 15.02 -8.53
C MET A 43 -2.06 14.76 -9.98
N ALA A 44 -2.34 13.51 -10.31
CA ALA A 44 -2.85 13.16 -11.64
C ALA A 44 -4.31 13.63 -11.79
N THR A 45 -4.56 14.59 -12.67
CA THR A 45 -5.88 15.24 -12.84
C THR A 45 -6.75 14.61 -13.93
N ASN A 46 -6.15 13.86 -14.88
CA ASN A 46 -6.83 13.29 -16.04
C ASN A 46 -6.73 11.75 -16.04
N VAL A 47 -7.27 11.10 -15.01
CA VAL A 47 -7.23 9.64 -14.88
C VAL A 47 -8.63 9.08 -14.75
N THR A 48 -9.01 8.21 -15.68
CA THR A 48 -10.25 7.42 -15.62
C THR A 48 -9.94 6.01 -15.16
N PHE A 49 -10.69 5.47 -14.20
CA PHE A 49 -10.54 4.08 -13.78
C PHE A 49 -11.01 3.13 -14.89
N GLN A 50 -10.15 2.19 -15.28
CA GLN A 50 -10.47 1.18 -16.28
C GLN A 50 -10.79 -0.14 -15.57
N GLN A 51 -12.03 -0.64 -15.73
CA GLN A 51 -12.43 -1.92 -15.15
C GLN A 51 -11.77 -3.07 -15.90
N HIS A 52 -11.21 -4.03 -15.15
CA HIS A 52 -10.68 -5.25 -15.73
C HIS A 52 -11.82 -6.13 -16.29
N LYS A 53 -11.57 -6.75 -17.45
CA LYS A 53 -12.49 -7.71 -18.08
C LYS A 53 -12.43 -9.13 -17.50
N VAL A 54 -11.43 -9.38 -16.65
CA VAL A 54 -11.14 -10.69 -16.03
C VAL A 54 -11.36 -10.56 -14.53
N THR A 55 -12.13 -11.49 -13.96
CA THR A 55 -12.44 -11.48 -12.53
C THR A 55 -11.26 -12.01 -11.71
N ARG A 56 -11.27 -11.77 -10.39
CA ARG A 56 -10.28 -12.34 -9.48
C ARG A 56 -10.35 -13.87 -9.45
N GLU A 57 -11.55 -14.42 -9.60
CA GLU A 57 -11.78 -15.87 -9.61
C GLU A 57 -11.16 -16.53 -10.85
N ASP A 58 -11.33 -15.91 -12.01
CA ASP A 58 -10.68 -16.36 -13.25
C ASP A 58 -9.15 -16.42 -13.10
N ARG A 59 -8.54 -15.40 -12.48
CA ARG A 59 -7.09 -15.39 -12.23
C ARG A 59 -6.67 -16.50 -11.27
N SER A 60 -7.41 -16.67 -10.18
CA SER A 60 -7.19 -17.74 -9.20
C SER A 60 -7.22 -19.12 -9.83
N ASN A 61 -8.15 -19.37 -10.75
CA ASN A 61 -8.33 -20.66 -11.43
C ASN A 61 -7.15 -21.02 -12.35
N VAL A 62 -6.39 -20.04 -12.84
CA VAL A 62 -5.23 -20.27 -13.71
C VAL A 62 -3.92 -20.38 -12.90
N LEU A 63 -3.78 -19.64 -11.81
CA LEU A 63 -2.51 -19.48 -11.10
C LEU A 63 -2.24 -20.56 -10.04
N GLY A 64 -3.29 -21.09 -9.41
CA GLY A 64 -3.15 -21.99 -8.26
C GLY A 64 -3.31 -23.46 -8.63
N ARG A 65 -2.53 -24.33 -7.97
CA ARG A 65 -2.79 -25.79 -8.00
C ARG A 65 -4.08 -26.17 -7.25
N TYR A 66 -4.56 -25.29 -6.38
CA TYR A 66 -5.74 -25.50 -5.54
C TYR A 66 -6.92 -24.64 -6.02
N SER A 67 -8.07 -25.29 -6.21
CA SER A 67 -9.32 -24.59 -6.49
C SER A 67 -9.71 -23.68 -5.32
N GLY A 68 -10.23 -22.49 -5.63
CA GLY A 68 -10.69 -21.51 -4.64
C GLY A 68 -9.59 -20.76 -3.88
N TYR A 69 -8.31 -20.99 -4.20
CA TYR A 69 -7.22 -20.16 -3.66
C TYR A 69 -7.38 -18.69 -4.12
N ARG A 70 -7.08 -17.72 -3.26
CA ARG A 70 -7.16 -16.30 -3.58
C ARG A 70 -5.90 -15.58 -3.11
N GLY A 71 -5.39 -14.71 -3.97
CA GLY A 71 -4.30 -13.81 -3.63
C GLY A 71 -4.64 -12.94 -2.43
N CYS A 72 -3.66 -12.73 -1.57
CA CYS A 72 -3.80 -11.98 -0.34
C CYS A 72 -2.49 -11.33 0.06
N THR A 73 -2.53 -10.46 1.06
CA THR A 73 -1.32 -9.82 1.61
C THR A 73 -1.15 -10.15 3.08
N LEU A 74 -0.03 -10.77 3.41
CA LEU A 74 0.45 -10.98 4.77
C LEU A 74 1.43 -9.87 5.13
N TRP A 75 1.00 -8.99 6.04
CA TRP A 75 1.78 -7.83 6.45
C TRP A 75 2.52 -8.09 7.77
N PHE A 76 3.83 -8.27 7.68
CA PHE A 76 4.69 -8.44 8.86
C PHE A 76 5.09 -7.08 9.42
N THR A 77 4.79 -6.86 10.70
CA THR A 77 5.18 -5.65 11.43
C THR A 77 5.95 -6.02 12.69
N GLY A 78 6.95 -5.21 13.05
CA GLY A 78 7.85 -5.48 14.17
C GLY A 78 9.18 -4.74 14.04
N LEU A 79 9.96 -4.71 15.12
CA LEU A 79 11.25 -4.01 15.19
C LEU A 79 12.25 -4.54 14.15
N SER A 80 13.26 -3.73 13.80
CA SER A 80 14.38 -4.21 12.98
C SER A 80 15.05 -5.40 13.68
N GLY A 81 15.50 -6.40 12.92
CA GLY A 81 16.11 -7.62 13.48
C GLY A 81 15.15 -8.63 14.11
N ALA A 82 13.84 -8.35 14.23
CA ALA A 82 12.85 -9.29 14.78
C ALA A 82 12.58 -10.54 13.91
N GLY A 83 13.35 -10.76 12.83
CA GLY A 83 13.21 -11.94 11.96
C GLY A 83 12.08 -11.88 10.92
N LYS A 84 11.46 -10.71 10.69
CA LYS A 84 10.36 -10.56 9.70
C LYS A 84 10.73 -11.09 8.32
N THR A 85 11.87 -10.65 7.79
CA THR A 85 12.38 -11.04 6.47
C THR A 85 12.74 -12.53 6.44
N THR A 86 13.33 -13.04 7.52
CA THR A 86 13.63 -14.49 7.68
C THR A 86 12.37 -15.34 7.60
N ILE A 87 11.31 -14.96 8.34
CA ILE A 87 10.03 -15.65 8.32
C ILE A 87 9.36 -15.52 6.94
N ALA A 88 9.38 -14.34 6.34
CA ALA A 88 8.80 -14.10 5.02
C ALA A 88 9.45 -15.00 3.95
N PHE A 89 10.77 -15.07 3.88
CA PHE A 89 11.44 -15.94 2.89
C PHE A 89 11.26 -17.43 3.16
N ALA A 90 11.25 -17.85 4.44
CA ALA A 90 10.96 -19.25 4.77
C ALA A 90 9.52 -19.64 4.38
N LEU A 91 8.57 -18.74 4.62
CA LEU A 91 7.17 -18.93 4.23
C LEU A 91 7.01 -18.92 2.71
N GLU A 92 7.65 -18.00 1.99
CA GLU A 92 7.66 -17.94 0.52
C GLU A 92 8.13 -19.28 -0.06
N LYS A 93 9.30 -19.76 0.38
CA LYS A 93 9.86 -21.05 -0.04
C LYS A 93 8.88 -22.21 0.20
N THR A 94 8.13 -22.16 1.30
CA THR A 94 7.14 -23.20 1.65
C THR A 94 5.91 -23.12 0.75
N LEU A 95 5.36 -21.93 0.53
CA LEU A 95 4.21 -21.70 -0.35
C LEU A 95 4.51 -22.11 -1.79
N ILE A 96 5.69 -21.74 -2.32
CA ILE A 96 6.12 -22.14 -3.66
C ILE A 96 6.22 -23.66 -3.79
N LYS A 97 6.78 -24.36 -2.79
CA LYS A 97 6.83 -25.84 -2.77
C LYS A 97 5.44 -26.49 -2.79
N LEU A 98 4.45 -25.83 -2.20
CA LEU A 98 3.05 -26.29 -2.21
C LEU A 98 2.33 -25.93 -3.53
N GLY A 99 2.97 -25.20 -4.45
CA GLY A 99 2.34 -24.73 -5.69
C GLY A 99 1.40 -23.55 -5.47
N ILE A 100 1.62 -22.78 -4.39
CA ILE A 100 0.91 -21.52 -4.11
C ILE A 100 1.80 -20.36 -4.56
N PRO A 101 1.39 -19.58 -5.58
CA PRO A 101 2.16 -18.43 -6.04
C PRO A 101 2.31 -17.40 -4.92
N SER A 102 3.55 -17.08 -4.57
CA SER A 102 3.86 -16.10 -3.53
C SER A 102 5.02 -15.21 -3.93
N TYR A 103 5.06 -14.01 -3.34
CA TYR A 103 6.12 -13.03 -3.59
C TYR A 103 6.41 -12.20 -2.35
N SER A 104 7.68 -12.13 -1.97
CA SER A 104 8.15 -11.34 -0.83
C SER A 104 8.50 -9.91 -1.23
N LEU A 105 7.85 -8.94 -0.59
CA LEU A 105 8.18 -7.53 -0.66
C LEU A 105 8.94 -7.14 0.60
N ASP A 106 10.24 -6.86 0.46
CA ASP A 106 11.11 -6.49 1.56
C ASP A 106 11.56 -5.02 1.47
N GLY A 107 11.78 -4.41 2.63
CA GLY A 107 12.22 -3.02 2.76
C GLY A 107 13.49 -2.70 1.98
N ASP A 108 14.45 -3.62 1.95
CA ASP A 108 15.75 -3.38 1.29
C ASP A 108 15.59 -3.49 -0.24
N ASN A 109 14.93 -4.53 -0.72
CA ASN A 109 14.68 -4.74 -2.16
C ASN A 109 13.89 -3.58 -2.77
N VAL A 110 12.85 -3.10 -2.08
CA VAL A 110 12.04 -1.98 -2.57
C VAL A 110 12.85 -0.67 -2.59
N ARG A 111 13.77 -0.47 -1.65
CA ARG A 111 14.65 0.72 -1.59
C ARG A 111 15.72 0.73 -2.67
N HIS A 112 16.14 -0.40 -3.21
CA HIS A 112 17.04 -0.42 -4.36
C HIS A 112 16.35 -0.06 -5.69
N GLY A 113 15.02 -0.19 -5.76
CA GLY A 113 14.23 0.05 -6.97
C GLY A 113 13.16 1.12 -6.79
N LEU A 114 11.92 0.70 -6.55
CA LEU A 114 10.71 1.53 -6.50
C LEU A 114 10.81 2.73 -5.54
N CYS A 115 11.54 2.58 -4.44
CA CYS A 115 11.70 3.59 -3.40
C CYS A 115 13.14 4.13 -3.30
N ARG A 116 13.95 4.00 -4.37
CA ARG A 116 15.35 4.50 -4.38
C ARG A 116 15.50 6.00 -4.15
N ASN A 117 14.46 6.77 -4.43
CA ASN A 117 14.44 8.22 -4.24
C ASN A 117 13.94 8.65 -2.86
N LEU A 118 13.66 7.71 -1.94
CA LEU A 118 13.14 8.00 -0.61
C LEU A 118 14.23 7.78 0.44
N GLY A 119 14.46 8.81 1.27
CA GLY A 119 15.36 8.73 2.41
C GLY A 119 14.78 7.99 3.62
N PHE A 120 15.20 8.41 4.81
CA PHE A 120 14.78 7.82 6.09
C PHE A 120 13.99 8.80 6.98
N SER A 121 13.61 9.97 6.45
CA SER A 121 12.76 10.93 7.14
C SER A 121 11.38 10.32 7.45
N LYS A 122 10.62 10.93 8.37
CA LYS A 122 9.27 10.45 8.70
C LYS A 122 8.34 10.45 7.47
N THR A 123 8.43 11.49 6.64
CA THR A 123 7.65 11.64 5.40
C THR A 123 8.05 10.60 4.35
N ASP A 124 9.35 10.37 4.16
CA ASP A 124 9.84 9.35 3.22
C ASP A 124 9.43 7.93 3.64
N ARG A 125 9.42 7.65 4.94
CA ARG A 125 8.94 6.37 5.48
C ARG A 125 7.45 6.18 5.22
N ALA A 126 6.63 7.21 5.43
CA ALA A 126 5.21 7.17 5.14
C ALA A 126 4.95 6.93 3.64
N GLU A 127 5.64 7.67 2.76
CA GLU A 127 5.54 7.49 1.31
C GLU A 127 6.01 6.10 0.86
N ASN A 128 7.07 5.57 1.46
CA ASN A 128 7.53 4.21 1.19
C ASN A 128 6.43 3.18 1.52
N ILE A 129 5.80 3.27 2.70
CA ILE A 129 4.71 2.37 3.08
C ILE A 129 3.49 2.56 2.17
N ARG A 130 3.18 3.79 1.75
CA ARG A 130 2.09 4.08 0.81
C ARG A 130 2.33 3.38 -0.53
N ARG A 131 3.51 3.52 -1.13
CA ARG A 131 3.88 2.88 -2.41
C ARG A 131 3.83 1.36 -2.31
N VAL A 132 4.45 0.81 -1.26
CA VAL A 132 4.45 -0.63 -0.99
C VAL A 132 3.04 -1.16 -0.81
N GLY A 133 2.17 -0.42 -0.10
CA GLY A 133 0.77 -0.80 0.08
C GLY A 133 0.03 -0.93 -1.25
N GLU A 134 0.19 0.02 -2.16
CA GLU A 134 -0.43 -0.06 -3.49
C GLU A 134 0.15 -1.21 -4.32
N VAL A 135 1.46 -1.45 -4.26
CA VAL A 135 2.07 -2.58 -4.96
C VAL A 135 1.58 -3.91 -4.40
N ALA A 136 1.56 -4.08 -3.08
CA ALA A 136 1.05 -5.28 -2.44
C ALA A 136 -0.41 -5.56 -2.81
N LYS A 137 -1.22 -4.50 -2.91
CA LYS A 137 -2.60 -4.59 -3.40
C LYS A 137 -2.65 -5.11 -4.84
N LEU A 138 -1.82 -4.61 -5.75
CA LEU A 138 -1.78 -5.06 -7.15
C LEU A 138 -1.39 -6.54 -7.25
N PHE A 139 -0.38 -6.99 -6.50
CA PHE A 139 0.02 -8.40 -6.47
C PHE A 139 -1.04 -9.30 -5.83
N GLY A 140 -1.67 -8.84 -4.74
CA GLY A 140 -2.78 -9.56 -4.12
C GLY A 140 -3.98 -9.67 -5.07
N ASP A 141 -4.23 -8.64 -5.89
CA ASP A 141 -5.32 -8.64 -6.88
C ASP A 141 -5.02 -9.50 -8.09
N SER A 142 -3.74 -9.62 -8.48
CA SER A 142 -3.33 -10.54 -9.54
C SER A 142 -3.45 -12.01 -9.13
N GLY A 143 -3.58 -12.32 -7.84
CA GLY A 143 -3.75 -13.68 -7.32
C GLY A 143 -2.56 -14.19 -6.51
N MET A 144 -1.54 -13.38 -6.23
CA MET A 144 -0.36 -13.82 -5.48
C MET A 144 -0.55 -13.70 -3.96
N VAL A 145 0.09 -14.58 -3.18
CA VAL A 145 0.30 -14.34 -1.74
C VAL A 145 1.48 -13.40 -1.58
N VAL A 146 1.21 -12.17 -1.17
CA VAL A 146 2.22 -11.15 -0.94
C VAL A 146 2.70 -11.21 0.50
N LEU A 147 4.01 -11.32 0.70
CA LEU A 147 4.64 -11.32 2.01
C LEU A 147 5.36 -9.99 2.21
N ALA A 148 4.73 -9.04 2.92
CA ALA A 148 5.26 -7.69 3.08
C ALA A 148 6.03 -7.56 4.40
N SER A 149 7.38 -7.52 4.34
CA SER A 149 8.27 -7.40 5.51
C SER A 149 8.86 -5.98 5.63
N PHE A 150 8.10 -5.06 6.23
CA PHE A 150 8.53 -3.66 6.37
C PHE A 150 8.56 -3.20 7.83
N ILE A 151 9.52 -2.33 8.15
CA ILE A 151 9.47 -1.53 9.37
C ILE A 151 8.35 -0.49 9.17
N SER A 152 7.16 -0.80 9.69
CA SER A 152 5.96 0.03 9.58
C SER A 152 5.51 0.47 10.99
N PRO A 153 6.24 1.38 11.65
CA PRO A 153 6.05 1.66 13.07
C PRO A 153 4.71 2.39 13.34
N PHE A 154 4.29 3.25 12.41
CA PHE A 154 3.10 4.06 12.58
C PHE A 154 1.84 3.26 12.25
N LYS A 155 0.90 3.24 13.20
CA LYS A 155 -0.39 2.56 13.05
C LYS A 155 -1.18 3.09 11.85
N VAL A 156 -1.13 4.41 11.65
CA VAL A 156 -1.87 5.11 10.60
C VAL A 156 -1.53 4.60 9.19
N ASP A 157 -0.26 4.29 8.94
CA ASP A 157 0.21 3.76 7.65
C ASP A 157 -0.24 2.31 7.44
N ARG A 158 -0.23 1.50 8.51
CA ARG A 158 -0.75 0.12 8.47
C ARG A 158 -2.26 0.09 8.24
N ASP A 159 -2.99 1.01 8.86
CA ASP A 159 -4.43 1.15 8.69
C ASP A 159 -4.76 1.68 7.28
N PHE A 160 -3.93 2.55 6.70
CA PHE A 160 -4.04 2.92 5.28
C PHE A 160 -3.86 1.70 4.37
N ALA A 161 -2.76 0.94 4.55
CA ALA A 161 -2.50 -0.26 3.76
C ALA A 161 -3.66 -1.26 3.86
N ARG A 162 -4.19 -1.50 5.07
CA ARG A 162 -5.37 -2.36 5.25
C ARG A 162 -6.59 -1.86 4.47
N ARG A 163 -6.93 -0.58 4.58
CA ARG A 163 -8.11 0.01 3.93
C ARG A 163 -8.07 -0.14 2.41
N ILE A 164 -6.93 0.11 1.76
CA ILE A 164 -6.80 -0.05 0.30
C ILE A 164 -6.90 -1.52 -0.14
N HIS A 165 -6.55 -2.46 0.74
CA HIS A 165 -6.66 -3.90 0.50
C HIS A 165 -8.11 -4.40 0.65
N GLU A 166 -8.83 -3.89 1.66
CA GLU A 166 -10.25 -4.19 1.88
C GLU A 166 -11.12 -3.73 0.71
N GLN A 167 -10.81 -2.56 0.12
CA GLN A 167 -11.55 -2.00 -1.02
C GLN A 167 -11.58 -2.91 -2.26
N VAL A 168 -10.54 -3.73 -2.46
CA VAL A 168 -10.44 -4.63 -3.62
C VAL A 168 -10.54 -6.11 -3.22
N GLY A 169 -10.83 -6.41 -1.95
CA GLY A 169 -10.98 -7.78 -1.46
C GLY A 169 -9.70 -8.62 -1.45
N VAL A 170 -8.51 -7.99 -1.35
CA VAL A 170 -7.21 -8.69 -1.20
C VAL A 170 -6.80 -8.88 0.27
N PHE A 171 -7.60 -8.39 1.22
CA PHE A 171 -7.27 -8.48 2.63
C PHE A 171 -7.54 -9.89 3.18
N TRP A 172 -6.56 -10.51 3.82
CA TRP A 172 -6.78 -11.76 4.54
C TRP A 172 -7.29 -11.46 5.95
N ARG A 173 -8.59 -11.67 6.17
CA ARG A 173 -9.15 -11.80 7.51
C ARG A 173 -9.07 -13.28 7.88
N ARG A 174 -8.52 -13.59 9.06
CA ARG A 174 -8.72 -14.91 9.69
C ARG A 174 -10.22 -15.17 9.65
N GLY A 175 -10.62 -16.32 9.09
CA GLY A 175 -12.01 -16.70 8.94
C GLY A 175 -12.78 -16.42 10.23
N GLY A 176 -13.69 -15.45 10.16
CA GLY A 176 -14.75 -15.33 11.15
C GLY A 176 -15.73 -16.44 10.83
N GLY A 177 -15.57 -17.59 11.49
CA GLY A 177 -16.75 -18.36 11.84
C GLY A 177 -17.60 -17.49 12.76
N ASN A 178 -18.88 -17.38 12.46
CA ASN A 178 -19.87 -16.97 13.45
C ASN A 178 -19.98 -18.11 14.47
N TYR A 179 -19.16 -18.08 15.51
CA TYR A 179 -19.37 -18.74 16.80
C TYR A 179 -18.75 -17.86 17.88
#